data_AF-A0A645GBP6-F1
#
_entry.id   AF-A0A645GBP6-F1
#
_cell.length_a   1.000
_cell.length_b   1.000
_cell.length_c   1.000
_cell.angle_alpha   90.00
_cell.angle_beta   90.00
_cell.angle_gamma   90.00
#
_symmetry.space_group_name_H-M   'P 1'
#
loop_
_entity.id
_entity.type
_entity.pdbx_description
1 polymer ?
#
loop_
_entity_poly.entity_id
_entity_poly.type
_entity_poly.pdbx_seq_one_letter_code
_entity_poly.pdbx_strand_id
1 'polypeptide(L)'
;MSLIHQKLCIGETYIIDISDYLRKLTEELFSSYRVGNDRINLRLELEQVYMETDTAVPLGIVVNELVSNSLKHAFLPGKEGEIRVNLSRMKNYEKEFKNLGNSGIAPSCSNGKNLQFILTVEDNGRGIPKSMDLQNNDSLGLQLVNIFVEQIGGSIELNRDKGTKFNIRFSKLETEK
;
A
#
# COMPACT_ATOMS: atom_id res chain seq x y z
N MET A 1 -7.60 -19.28 3.42
CA MET A 1 -8.19 -19.02 2.09
C MET A 1 -8.65 -17.58 2.08
N SER A 2 -7.92 -16.71 1.36
CA SER A 2 -8.10 -15.25 1.42
C SER A 2 -9.31 -14.79 0.60
N LEU A 3 -10.13 -13.91 1.18
CA LEU A 3 -11.32 -13.31 0.57
C LEU A 3 -11.02 -12.56 -0.76
N ILE A 4 -9.74 -12.21 -0.99
CA ILE A 4 -9.24 -11.61 -2.22
C ILE A 4 -9.61 -12.48 -3.43
N HIS A 5 -9.43 -13.80 -3.35
CA HIS A 5 -9.69 -14.69 -4.49
C HIS A 5 -11.19 -14.82 -4.83
N GLN A 6 -12.10 -14.52 -3.90
CA GLN A 6 -13.53 -14.76 -4.07
C GLN A 6 -14.30 -13.55 -4.63
N LYS A 7 -13.91 -12.32 -4.29
CA LYS A 7 -14.59 -11.10 -4.75
C LYS A 7 -14.24 -10.67 -6.18
N LEU A 8 -13.15 -11.19 -6.74
CA LEU A 8 -12.65 -10.79 -8.06
C LEU A 8 -13.18 -11.66 -9.22
N CYS A 9 -13.95 -12.70 -8.92
CA CYS A 9 -14.56 -13.58 -9.93
C CYS A 9 -15.99 -13.17 -10.31
N ILE A 10 -16.36 -11.89 -10.27
CA ILE A 10 -17.72 -11.47 -10.62
C ILE A 10 -17.70 -10.34 -11.68
N GLY A 11 -17.82 -10.79 -12.94
CA GLY A 11 -18.58 -10.08 -13.99
C GLY A 11 -17.80 -9.12 -14.89
N GLU A 12 -17.52 -9.56 -16.13
CA GLU A 12 -17.43 -8.85 -17.44
C GLU A 12 -16.83 -7.43 -17.56
N THR A 13 -16.37 -6.79 -16.49
CA THR A 13 -15.79 -5.46 -16.50
C THR A 13 -14.39 -5.55 -15.88
N TYR A 14 -13.37 -5.24 -16.69
CA TYR A 14 -11.97 -5.28 -16.28
C TYR A 14 -11.58 -4.10 -15.37
N ILE A 15 -12.50 -3.19 -15.03
CA ILE A 15 -12.22 -1.93 -14.32
C ILE A 15 -13.02 -1.89 -13.02
N ILE A 16 -12.35 -1.57 -11.91
CA ILE A 16 -12.97 -1.45 -10.58
C ILE A 16 -12.68 -0.09 -9.94
N ASP A 17 -13.58 0.38 -9.08
CA ASP A 17 -13.31 1.50 -8.18
C ASP A 17 -12.34 1.04 -7.09
N ILE A 18 -11.05 1.42 -7.24
CA ILE A 18 -10.01 0.99 -6.30
C ILE A 18 -10.21 1.61 -4.91
N SER A 19 -10.84 2.79 -4.83
CA SER A 19 -11.07 3.46 -3.56
C SER A 19 -12.09 2.71 -2.71
N ASP A 20 -13.19 2.25 -3.33
CA ASP A 20 -14.21 1.42 -2.68
C ASP A 20 -13.65 0.03 -2.33
N TYR A 21 -12.86 -0.56 -3.24
CA TYR A 21 -12.22 -1.85 -2.99
C TYR A 21 -11.27 -1.80 -1.78
N LEU A 22 -10.35 -0.82 -1.71
CA LEU A 22 -9.42 -0.68 -0.60
C LEU A 22 -10.13 -0.34 0.72
N ARG A 23 -11.18 0.48 0.68
CA ARG A 23 -12.02 0.76 1.85
C ARG A 23 -12.60 -0.53 2.43
N LYS A 24 -13.29 -1.32 1.61
CA LYS A 24 -13.90 -2.60 2.04
C LYS A 24 -12.84 -3.56 2.57
N LEU A 25 -11.70 -3.69 1.88
CA LEU A 25 -10.60 -4.56 2.30
C LEU A 25 -10.06 -4.18 3.68
N THR A 26 -9.78 -2.89 3.89
CA THR A 26 -9.20 -2.40 5.15
C THR A 26 -10.18 -2.48 6.31
N GLU A 27 -11.48 -2.19 6.08
CA GLU A 27 -12.54 -2.37 7.07
C GLU A 27 -12.72 -3.85 7.46
N GLU A 28 -12.70 -4.76 6.49
CA GLU A 28 -12.77 -6.21 6.73
C GLU A 28 -11.59 -6.67 7.58
N LEU A 29 -10.36 -6.25 7.22
CA LEU A 29 -9.17 -6.53 8.02
C LEU A 29 -9.33 -6.03 9.46
N PHE A 30 -9.64 -4.76 9.64
CA PHE A 30 -9.83 -4.20 10.98
C PHE A 30 -10.87 -4.97 11.77
N SER A 31 -12.03 -5.27 11.19
CA SER A 31 -13.08 -6.05 11.85
C SER A 31 -12.60 -7.43 12.30
N SER A 32 -11.75 -8.10 11.52
CA SER A 32 -11.20 -9.42 11.83
C SER A 32 -10.14 -9.39 12.93
N TYR A 33 -9.38 -8.30 13.03
CA TYR A 33 -8.29 -8.12 14.00
C TYR A 33 -8.70 -7.28 15.24
N ARG A 34 -9.97 -6.91 15.40
CA ARG A 34 -10.46 -6.08 16.53
C ARG A 34 -10.18 -6.69 17.91
N VAL A 35 -10.14 -8.02 18.03
CA VAL A 35 -9.87 -8.70 19.31
C VAL A 35 -8.45 -8.34 19.80
N GLY A 36 -8.35 -7.38 20.72
CA GLY A 36 -7.09 -6.88 21.29
C GLY A 36 -6.56 -5.57 20.71
N ASN A 37 -7.19 -5.03 19.66
CA ASN A 37 -6.77 -3.80 18.95
C ASN A 37 -7.82 -2.68 18.98
N ASP A 38 -8.75 -2.67 19.93
CA ASP A 38 -9.85 -1.67 20.02
C ASP A 38 -9.40 -0.21 20.15
N ARG A 39 -8.11 0.03 20.36
CA ARG A 39 -7.48 1.35 20.48
C ARG A 39 -6.73 1.79 19.23
N ILE A 40 -6.75 0.97 18.17
CA ILE A 40 -6.10 1.28 16.90
C ILE A 40 -7.15 1.84 15.94
N ASN A 41 -6.93 3.06 15.49
CA ASN A 41 -7.81 3.75 14.55
C ASN A 41 -7.37 3.51 13.11
N LEU A 42 -8.33 3.35 12.20
CA LEU A 42 -8.12 3.33 10.77
C LEU A 42 -8.49 4.68 10.17
N ARG A 43 -7.55 5.31 9.47
CA ARG A 43 -7.78 6.55 8.72
C ARG A 43 -7.63 6.30 7.22
N LEU A 44 -8.69 6.54 6.46
CA LEU A 44 -8.73 6.35 5.01
C LEU A 44 -8.84 7.67 4.28
N GLU A 45 -7.90 7.93 3.37
CA GLU A 45 -7.86 9.10 2.49
C GLU A 45 -7.72 8.63 1.06
N LEU A 46 -8.84 8.19 0.47
CA LEU A 46 -8.84 7.52 -0.83
C LEU A 46 -9.51 8.42 -1.87
N GLU A 47 -8.71 8.92 -2.81
CA GLU A 47 -9.23 9.56 -4.02
C GLU A 47 -9.98 8.54 -4.88
N GLN A 48 -11.13 8.92 -5.42
CA GLN A 48 -11.90 8.05 -6.30
C GLN A 48 -11.18 7.88 -7.64
N VAL A 49 -10.80 6.63 -7.93
CA VAL A 49 -10.09 6.26 -9.16
C VAL A 49 -10.64 4.92 -9.64
N TYR A 50 -10.74 4.76 -10.96
CA TYR A 50 -11.09 3.51 -11.61
C TYR A 50 -9.84 2.90 -12.22
N MET A 51 -9.58 1.63 -11.93
CA MET A 51 -8.37 0.94 -12.38
C MET A 51 -8.70 -0.45 -12.90
N GLU A 52 -7.89 -0.91 -13.85
CA GLU A 52 -7.99 -2.30 -14.29
C GLU A 52 -7.69 -3.29 -13.16
N THR A 53 -8.37 -4.44 -13.18
CA THR A 53 -8.19 -5.55 -12.23
C THR A 53 -6.71 -5.98 -12.15
N ASP A 54 -5.99 -5.97 -13.27
CA ASP A 54 -4.55 -6.27 -13.33
C ASP A 54 -3.68 -5.34 -12.48
N THR A 55 -4.20 -4.17 -12.11
CA THR A 55 -3.55 -3.21 -11.20
C THR A 55 -4.16 -3.30 -9.80
N ALA A 56 -5.49 -3.30 -9.75
CA ALA A 56 -6.22 -3.20 -8.51
C ALA A 56 -6.01 -4.43 -7.60
N VAL A 57 -5.90 -5.61 -8.17
CA VAL A 57 -5.70 -6.86 -7.43
C VAL A 57 -4.32 -6.93 -6.77
N PRO A 58 -3.20 -6.71 -7.50
CA PRO A 58 -1.90 -6.55 -6.87
C PRO A 58 -1.88 -5.50 -5.76
N LEU A 59 -2.50 -4.33 -5.96
CA LEU A 59 -2.59 -3.28 -4.94
C LEU A 59 -3.34 -3.75 -3.70
N GLY A 60 -4.44 -4.49 -3.87
CA GLY A 60 -5.19 -5.09 -2.76
C GLY A 60 -4.34 -6.05 -1.95
N ILE A 61 -3.55 -6.90 -2.61
CA ILE A 61 -2.63 -7.82 -1.92
C ILE A 61 -1.56 -7.03 -1.14
N VAL A 62 -0.97 -6.02 -1.77
CA VAL A 62 0.03 -5.15 -1.12
C VAL A 62 -0.56 -4.49 0.13
N VAL A 63 -1.73 -3.84 0.02
CA VAL A 63 -2.40 -3.21 1.17
C VAL A 63 -2.73 -4.22 2.24
N ASN A 64 -3.22 -5.41 1.86
CA ASN A 64 -3.52 -6.48 2.81
C ASN A 64 -2.32 -6.87 3.65
N GLU A 65 -1.18 -7.12 3.02
CA GLU A 65 0.05 -7.50 3.71
C GLU A 65 0.54 -6.36 4.62
N LEU A 66 0.60 -5.14 4.11
CA LEU A 66 1.12 -4.00 4.87
C LEU A 66 0.23 -3.67 6.08
N VAL A 67 -1.09 -3.58 5.89
CA VAL A 67 -2.05 -3.29 6.97
C VAL A 67 -2.09 -4.44 7.99
N SER A 68 -2.07 -5.70 7.53
CA SER A 68 -2.02 -6.86 8.43
C SER A 68 -0.74 -6.86 9.25
N ASN A 69 0.40 -6.50 8.65
CA ASN A 69 1.67 -6.40 9.36
C ASN A 69 1.63 -5.31 10.43
N SER A 70 1.08 -4.13 10.12
CA SER A 70 0.91 -3.07 11.12
C SER A 70 0.01 -3.54 12.28
N LEU A 71 -1.14 -4.16 12.00
CA LEU A 71 -2.05 -4.68 13.04
C LEU A 71 -1.42 -5.77 13.92
N LYS A 72 -0.57 -6.63 13.35
CA LYS A 72 0.08 -7.74 14.08
C LYS A 72 1.33 -7.31 14.84
N HIS A 73 2.06 -6.32 14.35
CA HIS A 73 3.45 -6.09 14.77
C HIS A 73 3.78 -4.65 15.14
N ALA A 74 3.01 -3.64 14.73
CA ALA A 74 3.35 -2.24 14.99
C ALA A 74 2.96 -1.78 16.40
N PHE A 75 1.88 -2.34 16.97
CA PHE A 75 1.31 -1.88 18.22
C PHE A 75 1.45 -2.90 19.35
N LEU A 76 1.78 -2.41 20.54
CA LEU A 76 1.78 -3.22 21.76
C LEU A 76 0.35 -3.33 22.32
N PRO A 77 -0.02 -4.45 22.96
CA PRO A 77 -1.35 -4.61 23.54
C PRO A 77 -1.73 -3.44 24.47
N GLY A 78 -2.92 -2.88 24.27
CA GLY A 78 -3.45 -1.79 25.07
C GLY A 78 -2.91 -0.38 24.76
N LYS A 79 -2.01 -0.23 23.77
CA LYS A 79 -1.59 1.08 23.27
C LYS A 79 -2.55 1.60 22.20
N GLU A 80 -2.73 2.91 22.18
CA GLU A 80 -3.41 3.61 21.09
C GLU A 80 -2.48 3.76 19.89
N GLY A 81 -3.07 3.76 18.70
CA GLY A 81 -2.34 3.89 17.45
C GLY A 81 -3.26 4.26 16.31
N GLU A 82 -2.66 4.62 15.19
CA GLU A 82 -3.35 4.93 13.94
C GLU A 82 -2.64 4.21 12.80
N ILE A 83 -3.42 3.58 11.93
CA ILE A 83 -3.00 3.15 10.61
C ILE A 83 -3.71 4.06 9.60
N ARG A 84 -2.93 4.67 8.72
CA ARG A 84 -3.42 5.51 7.63
C ARG A 84 -3.19 4.82 6.29
N VAL A 85 -4.22 4.77 5.46
CA VAL A 85 -4.13 4.37 4.05
C VAL A 85 -4.56 5.55 3.20
N ASN A 86 -3.67 6.03 2.33
CA ASN A 86 -3.92 7.14 1.42
C ASN A 86 -3.71 6.71 -0.03
N LEU A 87 -4.64 7.04 -0.91
CA LEU A 87 -4.50 6.90 -2.36
C LEU A 87 -4.79 8.25 -3.01
N SER A 88 -3.83 8.76 -3.78
CA SER A 88 -3.99 10.05 -4.46
C SER A 88 -3.20 10.13 -5.77
N ARG A 89 -3.66 10.97 -6.69
CA ARG A 89 -2.92 11.35 -7.89
C ARG A 89 -1.76 12.28 -7.55
N MET A 90 -0.59 12.03 -8.12
CA MET A 90 0.58 12.89 -8.03
C MET A 90 0.40 14.09 -8.97
N LYS A 91 0.29 15.30 -8.41
CA LYS A 91 0.00 16.51 -9.21
C LYS A 91 1.23 17.16 -9.85
N ASN A 92 2.47 16.75 -9.51
CA ASN A 92 3.71 17.31 -10.08
C ASN A 92 4.94 16.37 -9.90
N TYR A 93 5.16 15.46 -10.85
CA TYR A 93 6.25 14.45 -10.81
C TYR A 93 7.65 15.07 -10.60
N GLU A 94 7.95 16.22 -11.22
CA GLU A 94 9.29 16.81 -11.22
C GLU A 94 9.69 17.55 -9.92
N LYS A 95 8.72 18.03 -9.12
CA LYS A 95 9.00 18.79 -7.89
C LYS A 95 9.17 17.91 -6.66
N GLU A 96 8.47 16.77 -6.58
CA GLU A 96 8.56 15.88 -5.43
C GLU A 96 9.86 15.06 -5.42
N PHE A 97 10.35 14.65 -6.60
CA PHE A 97 11.57 13.87 -6.72
C PHE A 97 12.85 14.66 -6.35
N LYS A 98 12.89 15.97 -6.61
CA LYS A 98 14.03 16.83 -6.25
C LYS A 98 14.22 17.01 -4.75
N ASN A 99 13.19 16.72 -3.94
CA ASN A 99 13.25 16.86 -2.47
C ASN A 99 13.58 15.54 -1.74
N LEU A 100 13.60 14.40 -2.45
CA LEU A 100 14.08 13.13 -1.90
C LEU A 100 15.61 13.07 -2.03
N GLY A 101 16.32 13.69 -1.08
CA GLY A 101 17.76 13.57 -1.01
C GLY A 101 18.21 12.11 -0.84
N ASN A 102 19.10 11.66 -1.73
CA ASN A 102 20.11 10.58 -1.69
C ASN A 102 19.89 9.28 -0.88
N SER A 103 18.76 9.00 -0.24
CA SER A 103 18.58 7.85 0.67
C SER A 103 17.43 6.91 0.28
N GLY A 104 16.79 7.15 -0.86
CA GLY A 104 15.92 6.17 -1.50
C GLY A 104 16.57 5.77 -2.81
N ILE A 105 16.86 4.47 -2.99
CA ILE A 105 17.12 3.94 -4.33
C ILE A 105 15.83 4.21 -5.11
N ALA A 106 15.82 5.26 -5.94
CA ALA A 106 14.97 5.24 -7.10
C ALA A 106 15.33 3.92 -7.78
N PRO A 107 14.38 2.97 -7.98
CA PRO A 107 14.67 1.91 -8.91
C PRO A 107 15.17 2.62 -10.16
N SER A 108 16.23 2.06 -10.75
CA SER A 108 16.69 2.45 -12.06
C SER A 108 15.50 2.30 -13.02
N CYS A 109 14.64 3.30 -13.08
CA CYS A 109 13.63 3.47 -14.09
C CYS A 109 14.41 3.96 -15.29
N SER A 110 15.06 3.01 -15.95
CA SER A 110 15.85 3.22 -17.17
C SER A 110 15.02 3.81 -18.32
N ASN A 111 13.70 3.90 -18.16
CA ASN A 111 12.78 4.55 -19.08
C ASN A 111 11.85 5.47 -18.26
N GLY A 112 11.81 6.77 -18.58
CA GLY A 112 11.01 7.80 -17.90
C GLY A 112 9.50 7.57 -17.90
N LYS A 113 9.03 6.61 -17.09
CA LYS A 113 7.62 6.38 -16.81
C LYS A 113 7.11 7.44 -15.83
N ASN A 114 6.17 8.26 -16.25
CA ASN A 114 5.43 9.15 -15.36
C ASN A 114 4.58 8.31 -14.39
N LEU A 115 5.03 8.15 -13.15
CA LEU A 115 4.22 7.54 -12.08
C LEU A 115 3.16 8.55 -11.66
N GLN A 116 1.90 8.20 -11.84
CA GLN A 116 0.76 9.12 -11.72
C GLN A 116 0.06 9.02 -10.37
N PHE A 117 0.25 7.92 -9.65
CA PHE A 117 -0.44 7.65 -8.39
C PHE A 117 0.55 7.33 -7.29
N ILE A 118 0.17 7.70 -6.07
CA ILE A 118 0.84 7.29 -4.84
C ILE A 118 -0.19 6.63 -3.92
N LEU A 119 0.13 5.41 -3.50
CA LEU A 119 -0.52 4.70 -2.41
C LEU A 119 0.42 4.71 -1.21
N THR A 120 -0.05 5.23 -0.09
CA THR A 120 0.70 5.26 1.16
C THR A 120 0.00 4.38 2.20
N VAL A 121 0.75 3.50 2.84
CA VAL A 121 0.33 2.77 4.05
C VAL A 121 1.28 3.17 5.17
N GLU A 122 0.74 3.77 6.22
CA GLU A 122 1.51 4.34 7.33
C GLU A 122 0.93 3.89 8.66
N ASP A 123 1.78 3.48 9.58
CA ASP A 123 1.44 3.29 11.00
C ASP A 123 2.35 4.14 11.89
N ASN A 124 1.81 4.58 13.02
CA ASN A 124 2.55 5.31 14.05
C ASN A 124 3.04 4.39 15.20
N GLY A 125 3.21 3.10 14.91
CA GLY A 125 3.63 2.12 15.90
C GLY A 125 5.14 2.15 16.16
N ARG A 126 5.69 1.04 16.65
CA ARG A 126 7.13 0.92 16.98
C ARG A 126 8.08 0.90 15.77
N GLY A 127 7.53 0.84 14.56
CA GLY A 127 8.31 0.70 13.33
C GLY A 127 8.77 -0.74 13.05
N ILE A 128 9.09 -1.02 11.79
CA ILE A 128 9.80 -2.26 11.40
C ILE A 128 11.29 -2.15 11.83
N PRO A 129 11.87 -3.17 12.47
CA PRO A 129 13.29 -3.16 12.86
C PRO A 129 14.22 -2.85 11.69
N LYS A 130 15.32 -2.11 11.95
CA LYS A 130 16.33 -1.80 10.92
C LYS A 130 17.02 -3.04 10.33
N SER A 131 16.95 -4.17 11.02
CA SER A 131 17.47 -5.45 10.54
C SER A 131 16.58 -6.09 9.45
N MET A 132 15.34 -5.62 9.29
CA MET A 132 14.45 -6.06 8.22
C MET A 132 14.51 -5.04 7.08
N ASP A 133 15.18 -5.41 6.00
CA ASP A 133 15.35 -4.59 4.81
C ASP A 133 14.42 -5.06 3.69
N LEU A 134 13.86 -4.12 2.94
CA LEU A 134 12.98 -4.48 1.81
C LEU A 134 13.74 -5.18 0.70
N GLN A 135 15.05 -4.94 0.59
CA GLN A 135 15.89 -5.52 -0.45
C GLN A 135 16.41 -6.91 -0.09
N ASN A 136 16.49 -7.23 1.20
CA ASN A 136 17.03 -8.49 1.68
C ASN A 136 15.96 -9.60 1.82
N ASN A 137 14.72 -9.31 1.44
CA ASN A 137 13.65 -10.31 1.36
C ASN A 137 13.39 -11.05 2.69
N ASP A 138 13.52 -10.34 3.82
CA ASP A 138 13.55 -10.93 5.16
C ASP A 138 12.23 -11.60 5.60
N SER A 139 11.12 -11.36 4.89
CA SER A 139 9.89 -12.12 5.08
C SER A 139 9.18 -12.37 3.75
N LEU A 140 8.50 -13.52 3.66
CA LEU A 140 7.65 -13.88 2.52
C LEU A 140 6.62 -12.79 2.20
N GLY A 141 6.08 -12.11 3.22
CA GLY A 141 5.12 -11.02 3.03
C GLY A 141 5.74 -9.82 2.31
N LEU A 142 6.95 -9.39 2.71
CA LEU A 142 7.65 -8.28 2.05
C LEU A 142 8.15 -8.67 0.65
N GLN A 143 8.53 -9.93 0.45
CA GLN A 143 8.84 -10.47 -0.89
C GLN A 143 7.63 -10.35 -1.82
N LEU A 144 6.44 -10.75 -1.37
CA LEU A 144 5.20 -10.62 -2.15
C LEU A 144 4.88 -9.15 -2.45
N VAL A 145 5.06 -8.26 -1.47
CA VAL A 145 4.86 -6.82 -1.68
C VAL A 145 5.76 -6.31 -2.81
N ASN A 146 7.06 -6.62 -2.81
CA ASN A 146 7.97 -6.21 -3.87
C ASN A 146 7.53 -6.75 -5.24
N ILE A 147 7.20 -8.05 -5.33
CA ILE A 147 6.78 -8.69 -6.58
C ILE A 147 5.52 -8.01 -7.15
N PHE A 148 4.51 -7.75 -6.32
CA PHE A 148 3.27 -7.13 -6.79
C PHE A 148 3.43 -5.65 -7.15
N VAL A 149 4.33 -4.93 -6.47
CA VAL A 149 4.68 -3.55 -6.84
C VAL A 149 5.42 -3.52 -8.18
N GLU A 150 6.33 -4.46 -8.42
CA GLU A 150 7.01 -4.60 -9.72
C GLU A 150 6.03 -4.98 -10.83
N GLN A 151 5.07 -5.87 -10.55
CA GLN A 151 4.04 -6.30 -11.50
C GLN A 151 3.19 -5.13 -12.03
N ILE A 152 2.89 -4.14 -11.18
CA ILE A 152 2.17 -2.93 -11.60
C ILE A 152 3.09 -1.85 -12.18
N GLY A 153 4.36 -2.19 -12.44
CA GLY A 153 5.37 -1.27 -12.95
C GLY A 153 5.67 -0.12 -12.00
N GLY A 154 5.46 -0.32 -10.69
CA GLY A 154 5.63 0.68 -9.66
C GLY A 154 6.99 0.61 -8.94
N SER A 155 7.13 1.45 -7.93
CA SER A 155 8.25 1.52 -7.01
C SER A 155 7.73 1.62 -5.58
N ILE A 156 8.44 1.04 -4.62
CA ILE A 156 8.13 1.14 -3.20
C ILE A 156 9.28 1.78 -2.44
N GLU A 157 8.95 2.61 -1.46
CA GLU A 157 9.89 3.27 -0.56
C GLU A 157 9.42 3.10 0.89
N LEU A 158 10.36 2.83 1.80
CA LEU A 158 10.08 2.64 3.22
C LEU A 158 10.77 3.70 4.07
N ASN A 159 9.98 4.48 4.79
CA ASN A 159 10.42 5.42 5.82
C ASN A 159 10.10 4.85 7.21
N ARG A 160 11.02 5.02 8.16
CA ARG A 160 10.95 4.47 9.53
C ARG A 160 11.08 5.54 10.63
N ASP A 161 10.79 6.81 10.34
CA ASP A 161 11.07 7.93 11.26
C ASP A 161 10.11 8.00 12.45
N LYS A 162 8.81 7.80 12.23
CA LYS A 162 7.74 7.90 13.25
C LYS A 162 6.76 6.72 13.17
N GLY A 163 7.32 5.52 13.09
CA GLY A 163 6.58 4.28 12.86
C GLY A 163 7.03 3.64 11.55
N THR A 164 6.10 3.09 10.78
CA THR A 164 6.40 2.48 9.48
C THR A 164 5.60 3.17 8.40
N LYS A 165 6.25 3.63 7.34
CA LYS A 165 5.58 4.26 6.20
C LYS A 165 6.07 3.68 4.89
N PHE A 166 5.15 3.10 4.14
CA PHE A 166 5.37 2.65 2.78
C PHE A 166 4.75 3.64 1.79
N ASN A 167 5.55 4.09 0.83
CA ASN A 167 5.07 4.86 -0.32
C ASN A 167 5.23 4.03 -1.58
N ILE A 168 4.12 3.66 -2.20
CA ILE A 168 4.07 2.89 -3.43
C ILE A 168 3.66 3.85 -4.54
N ARG A 169 4.56 4.09 -5.49
CA ARG A 169 4.31 4.94 -6.67
C ARG A 169 4.12 4.05 -7.87
N PHE A 170 3.09 4.28 -8.67
CA PHE A 170 2.77 3.45 -9.82
C PHE A 170 2.10 4.24 -10.94
N SER A 171 2.09 3.66 -12.14
CA SER A 171 1.43 4.20 -13.32
C SER A 171 0.60 3.11 -13.95
N LYS A 172 -0.71 3.29 -14.09
CA LYS A 172 -1.51 2.49 -15.01
C LYS A 172 -2.81 3.23 -15.39
N LEU A 173 -3.24 2.96 -16.62
CA LEU A 173 -4.24 3.66 -17.40
C LEU A 173 -5.56 3.82 -16.65
N GLU A 174 -5.99 5.07 -16.46
CA GLU A 174 -7.42 5.34 -16.56
C GLU A 174 -7.81 5.17 -18.01
N THR A 175 -8.65 4.19 -18.30
CA THR A 175 -9.44 4.23 -19.52
C THR A 175 -10.62 5.15 -19.21
N GLU A 176 -10.69 6.29 -19.89
CA GLU A 176 -11.87 7.17 -19.86
C GLU A 176 -13.11 6.33 -20.16
N LYS A 177 -14.19 6.52 -19.38
CA LYS A 177 -15.49 5.87 -19.59
C LYS A 177 -16.13 6.30 -20.91
#